data_AF-A0A6V8EVC3-F1
#
_entry.id   AF-A0A6V8EVC3-F1
#
_cell.length_a   1.000
_cell.length_b   1.000
_cell.length_c   1.000
_cell.angle_alpha   90.00
_cell.angle_beta   90.00
_cell.angle_gamma   90.00
#
_symmetry.space_group_name_H-M   'P 1'
#
loop_
_entity.id
_entity.type
_entity.pdbx_description
1 polymer ?
#
loop_
_entity_poly.entity_id
_entity_poly.type
_entity_poly.pdbx_seq_one_letter_code
_entity_poly.pdbx_strand_id
1 'polypeptide(L)'
;MKARPRINRWTEARRELLFGDFSLKSLVQPHFVVQGSNVDNPVNGMEGIHHQSVDVLIETVRKDVEHGLTAIMLFGVVEQSHKDEHATKASDSTSHLHEAIKQIRSEFGDTIVIMTDVCLCTATNHGHCGLVEHGHIVNDASVDRLCEIAVSHAQAGADYVCASDMMDGRVSAIRLALETANHTSTGVLSYSVKYASS
;
A
#
# COMPACT_ATOMS: atom_id res chain seq x y z
N MET A 1 32.41 -27.87 -26.05
CA MET A 1 32.76 -28.11 -24.62
C MET A 1 31.61 -28.92 -23.99
N LYS A 2 31.88 -29.92 -23.12
CA LYS A 2 30.79 -30.70 -22.48
C LYS A 2 30.20 -29.91 -21.32
N ALA A 3 28.88 -29.66 -21.34
CA ALA A 3 28.19 -29.05 -20.21
C ALA A 3 28.17 -30.00 -19.00
N ARG A 4 28.46 -29.49 -17.80
CA ARG A 4 28.47 -30.27 -16.54
C ARG A 4 27.64 -29.59 -15.44
N PRO A 5 26.30 -29.60 -15.54
CA PRO A 5 25.42 -28.87 -14.60
C PRO A 5 25.48 -29.32 -13.13
N ARG A 6 26.08 -30.50 -12.84
CA ARG A 6 26.24 -31.02 -11.48
C ARG A 6 27.32 -30.30 -10.65
N ILE A 7 28.23 -29.55 -11.29
CA ILE A 7 29.30 -28.83 -10.58
C ILE A 7 28.73 -27.85 -9.54
N ASN A 8 27.66 -27.13 -9.92
CA ASN A 8 27.00 -26.11 -9.10
C ASN A 8 26.09 -26.70 -8.01
N ARG A 9 25.85 -28.01 -8.02
CA ARG A 9 24.99 -28.70 -7.04
C ARG A 9 25.78 -29.66 -6.14
N TRP A 10 27.10 -29.69 -6.28
CA TRP A 10 27.99 -30.71 -5.70
C TRP A 10 28.10 -30.64 -4.17
N THR A 11 28.02 -29.45 -3.59
CA THR A 11 28.07 -29.23 -2.14
C THR A 11 26.92 -28.30 -1.72
N GLU A 12 26.58 -28.34 -0.43
CA GLU A 12 25.59 -27.45 0.17
C GLU A 12 25.97 -25.98 0.00
N ALA A 13 27.19 -25.60 0.39
CA ALA A 13 27.70 -24.24 0.20
C ALA A 13 27.64 -23.75 -1.26
N ARG A 14 27.79 -24.62 -2.27
CA ARG A 14 27.62 -24.22 -3.69
C ARG A 14 26.16 -23.99 -4.06
N ARG A 15 25.24 -24.74 -3.46
CA ARG A 15 23.81 -24.53 -3.67
C ARG A 15 23.37 -23.24 -2.99
N GLU A 16 23.79 -22.99 -1.75
CA GLU A 16 23.50 -21.75 -1.04
C GLU A 16 24.13 -20.53 -1.72
N LEU A 17 25.36 -20.64 -2.22
CA LEU A 17 25.98 -19.53 -2.95
C LEU A 17 25.21 -19.13 -4.23
N LEU A 18 24.63 -20.12 -4.93
CA LEU A 18 24.04 -19.91 -6.25
C LEU A 18 22.51 -19.80 -6.23
N PHE A 19 21.87 -20.33 -5.19
CA PHE A 19 20.43 -20.45 -5.04
C PHE A 19 19.97 -20.14 -3.60
N GLY A 20 20.83 -19.54 -2.78
CA GLY A 20 20.57 -19.27 -1.37
C GLY A 20 19.47 -18.25 -1.13
N ASP A 21 19.12 -18.14 0.14
CA ASP A 21 17.80 -17.71 0.57
C ASP A 21 17.44 -16.25 0.28
N PHE A 22 16.13 -16.04 0.20
CA PHE A 22 15.49 -14.75 0.14
C PHE A 22 15.60 -14.05 1.50
N SER A 23 15.82 -12.73 1.50
CA SER A 23 15.85 -11.94 2.73
C SER A 23 14.45 -11.45 3.09
N LEU A 24 14.00 -11.64 4.34
CA LEU A 24 12.76 -11.02 4.84
C LEU A 24 12.73 -9.50 4.65
N LYS A 25 13.90 -8.86 4.60
CA LYS A 25 14.06 -7.42 4.32
C LYS A 25 13.67 -7.03 2.89
N SER A 26 13.42 -8.00 2.02
CA SER A 26 12.95 -7.80 0.64
C SER A 26 11.44 -8.08 0.49
N LEU A 27 10.74 -8.42 1.58
CA LEU A 27 9.29 -8.61 1.59
C LEU A 27 8.59 -7.32 2.04
N VAL A 28 7.42 -7.07 1.46
CA VAL A 28 6.46 -6.07 1.92
C VAL A 28 5.18 -6.82 2.26
N GLN A 29 4.69 -6.67 3.51
CA GLN A 29 3.48 -7.37 3.97
C GLN A 29 2.23 -6.48 3.80
N PRO A 30 1.24 -6.89 2.99
CA PRO A 30 -0.02 -6.17 2.87
C PRO A 30 -0.92 -6.34 4.10
N HIS A 31 -1.60 -5.27 4.50
CA HIS A 31 -2.66 -5.29 5.52
C HIS A 31 -3.89 -4.52 5.07
N PHE A 32 -5.06 -5.02 5.44
CA PHE A 32 -6.34 -4.36 5.23
C PHE A 32 -6.86 -3.75 6.53
N VAL A 33 -7.01 -2.43 6.54
CA VAL A 33 -7.43 -1.68 7.72
C VAL A 33 -8.89 -1.29 7.59
N VAL A 34 -9.69 -1.52 8.62
CA VAL A 34 -11.10 -1.11 8.71
C VAL A 34 -11.34 -0.20 9.92
N GLN A 35 -12.48 0.50 9.90
CA GLN A 35 -12.94 1.27 11.05
C GLN A 35 -13.49 0.34 12.15
N GLY A 36 -13.38 0.78 13.40
CA GLY A 36 -13.93 0.07 14.57
C GLY A 36 -12.87 -0.18 15.64
N SER A 37 -13.16 -1.09 16.56
CA SER A 37 -12.22 -1.58 17.57
C SER A 37 -12.47 -3.06 17.80
N ASN A 38 -11.40 -3.81 18.09
CA ASN A 38 -11.40 -5.27 18.24
C ASN A 38 -12.00 -6.01 17.04
N VAL A 39 -11.83 -5.47 15.83
CA VAL A 39 -12.29 -6.08 14.59
C VAL A 39 -11.17 -6.93 14.01
N ASP A 40 -11.44 -8.20 13.76
CA ASP A 40 -10.52 -9.15 13.12
C ASP A 40 -11.32 -10.15 12.26
N ASN A 41 -11.78 -9.67 11.10
CA ASN A 41 -12.69 -10.43 10.25
C ASN A 41 -11.92 -11.09 9.10
N PRO A 42 -12.09 -12.40 8.85
CA PRO A 42 -11.42 -13.07 7.72
C PRO A 42 -11.89 -12.50 6.38
N VAL A 43 -10.96 -12.37 5.44
CA VAL A 43 -11.25 -11.98 4.06
C VAL A 43 -11.67 -13.21 3.27
N ASN A 44 -12.89 -13.18 2.72
CA ASN A 44 -13.39 -14.28 1.90
C ASN A 44 -12.48 -14.51 0.68
N GLY A 45 -12.05 -15.75 0.47
CA GLY A 45 -11.16 -16.13 -0.63
C GLY A 45 -9.66 -15.96 -0.34
N MET A 46 -9.28 -15.45 0.83
CA MET A 46 -7.88 -15.26 1.23
C MET A 46 -7.64 -15.84 2.63
N GLU A 47 -7.36 -17.15 2.70
CA GLU A 47 -7.10 -17.83 3.97
C GLU A 47 -5.92 -17.18 4.73
N GLY A 48 -6.12 -16.90 6.02
CA GLY A 48 -5.13 -16.25 6.88
C GLY A 48 -5.02 -14.73 6.72
N ILE A 49 -5.81 -14.13 5.83
CA ILE A 49 -5.84 -12.67 5.63
C ILE A 49 -7.12 -12.07 6.21
N HIS A 50 -6.98 -10.96 6.91
CA HIS A 50 -8.03 -10.39 7.74
C HIS A 50 -8.20 -8.89 7.49
N HIS A 51 -9.43 -8.41 7.63
CA HIS A 51 -9.76 -7.00 7.84
C HIS A 51 -9.63 -6.69 9.33
N GLN A 52 -8.71 -5.79 9.68
CA GLN A 52 -8.38 -5.49 11.07
C GLN A 52 -8.67 -4.03 11.40
N SER A 53 -9.25 -3.78 12.56
CA SER A 53 -9.27 -2.42 13.12
C SER A 53 -7.87 -1.99 13.53
N VAL A 54 -7.65 -0.69 13.70
CA VAL A 54 -6.31 -0.14 13.97
C VAL A 54 -5.65 -0.79 15.19
N ASP A 55 -6.40 -0.94 16.30
CA ASP A 55 -5.93 -1.57 17.53
C ASP A 55 -5.48 -3.03 17.33
N VAL A 56 -6.17 -3.81 16.51
CA VAL A 56 -5.80 -5.20 16.18
C VAL A 56 -4.61 -5.25 15.21
N LEU A 57 -4.59 -4.33 14.25
CA LEU A 57 -3.51 -4.24 13.26
C LEU A 57 -2.16 -3.96 13.92
N ILE A 58 -2.12 -3.06 14.92
CA ILE A 58 -0.88 -2.75 15.64
C ILE A 58 -0.27 -4.00 16.27
N GLU A 59 -1.08 -4.86 16.90
CA GLU A 59 -0.62 -6.13 17.46
C GLU A 59 -0.09 -7.09 16.39
N THR A 60 -0.70 -7.06 15.20
CA THR A 60 -0.26 -7.87 14.05
C THR A 60 1.08 -7.37 13.51
N VAL A 61 1.21 -6.06 13.28
CA VAL A 61 2.46 -5.43 12.82
C VAL A 61 3.59 -5.65 13.84
N ARG A 62 3.29 -5.64 15.14
CA ARG A 62 4.30 -5.96 16.17
C ARG A 62 4.89 -7.36 15.97
N LYS A 63 4.03 -8.35 15.73
CA LYS A 63 4.47 -9.73 15.43
C LYS A 63 5.27 -9.78 14.13
N ASP A 64 4.85 -9.04 13.09
CA ASP A 64 5.58 -9.00 11.82
C ASP A 64 7.01 -8.45 12.00
N VAL A 65 7.14 -7.38 12.79
CA VAL A 65 8.45 -6.80 13.14
C VAL A 65 9.29 -7.77 13.98
N GLU A 66 8.68 -8.47 14.95
CA GLU A 66 9.36 -9.52 15.74
C GLU A 66 9.90 -10.67 14.86
N HIS A 67 9.21 -11.00 13.76
CA HIS A 67 9.69 -11.96 12.77
C HIS A 67 10.73 -11.40 11.80
N GLY A 68 11.01 -10.09 11.84
CA GLY A 68 12.03 -9.43 11.03
C GLY A 68 11.53 -8.76 9.74
N LEU A 69 10.21 -8.59 9.58
CA LEU A 69 9.65 -7.74 8.53
C LEU A 69 9.93 -6.27 8.86
N THR A 70 10.21 -5.49 7.81
CA THR A 70 10.58 -4.06 7.94
C THR A 70 9.81 -3.17 6.97
N ALA A 71 8.83 -3.72 6.25
CA ALA A 71 8.02 -2.97 5.31
C ALA A 71 6.59 -3.53 5.24
N ILE A 72 5.61 -2.63 5.24
CA ILE A 72 4.19 -2.96 5.15
C ILE A 72 3.51 -2.13 4.07
N MET A 73 2.42 -2.65 3.54
CA MET A 73 1.56 -1.98 2.58
C MET A 73 0.13 -1.91 3.13
N LEU A 74 -0.36 -0.70 3.40
CA LEU A 74 -1.66 -0.48 3.99
C LEU A 74 -2.72 -0.21 2.93
N PHE A 75 -3.83 -0.95 3.02
CA PHE A 75 -5.03 -0.75 2.24
C PHE A 75 -6.19 -0.35 3.17
N GLY A 76 -6.67 0.89 3.04
CA GLY A 76 -7.86 1.35 3.76
C GLY A 76 -9.13 0.78 3.12
N VAL A 77 -9.91 0.01 3.88
CA VAL A 77 -11.20 -0.52 3.44
C VAL A 77 -12.32 0.37 3.98
N VAL A 78 -12.98 1.12 3.10
CA VAL A 78 -14.05 2.05 3.47
C VAL A 78 -15.39 1.32 3.45
N GLU A 79 -16.19 1.49 4.52
CA GLU A 79 -17.55 0.96 4.56
C GLU A 79 -18.43 1.56 3.46
N GLN A 80 -19.35 0.76 2.91
CA GLN A 80 -20.17 1.16 1.78
C GLN A 80 -20.98 2.45 2.01
N SER A 81 -21.44 2.68 3.25
CA SER A 81 -22.18 3.87 3.67
C SER A 81 -21.35 5.16 3.62
N HIS A 82 -20.02 5.05 3.62
CA HIS A 82 -19.08 6.17 3.60
C HIS A 82 -18.42 6.38 2.24
N LYS A 83 -18.77 5.57 1.24
CA LYS A 83 -18.28 5.74 -0.13
C LYS A 83 -19.14 6.76 -0.87
N ASP A 84 -18.48 7.58 -1.68
CA ASP A 84 -19.13 8.57 -2.56
C ASP A 84 -18.50 8.57 -3.95
N GLU A 85 -18.94 9.44 -4.85
CA GLU A 85 -18.43 9.50 -6.22
C GLU A 85 -17.02 10.14 -6.32
N HIS A 86 -16.57 10.82 -5.25
CA HIS A 86 -15.32 11.59 -5.22
C HIS A 86 -14.23 10.96 -4.36
N ALA A 87 -14.47 9.76 -3.80
CA ALA A 87 -13.60 9.12 -2.84
C ALA A 87 -13.20 10.04 -1.67
N THR A 88 -14.13 10.86 -1.13
CA THR A 88 -13.75 11.89 -0.13
C THR A 88 -13.01 11.29 1.07
N LYS A 89 -13.42 10.09 1.51
CA LYS A 89 -12.80 9.37 2.63
C LYS A 89 -11.37 8.92 2.40
N ALA A 90 -10.91 8.79 1.15
CA ALA A 90 -9.54 8.39 0.86
C ALA A 90 -8.50 9.42 1.34
N SER A 91 -8.86 10.72 1.40
CA SER A 91 -7.97 11.78 1.89
C SER A 91 -8.41 12.37 3.23
N ASP A 92 -9.35 11.72 3.93
CA ASP A 92 -9.83 12.19 5.22
C ASP A 92 -8.77 11.91 6.29
N SER A 93 -8.21 12.97 6.87
CA SER A 93 -7.15 12.89 7.88
C SER A 93 -7.58 12.24 9.20
N THR A 94 -8.89 12.03 9.37
CA THR A 94 -9.53 11.33 10.49
C THR A 94 -9.91 9.88 10.16
N SER A 95 -9.62 9.41 8.95
CA SER A 95 -9.88 8.01 8.56
C SER A 95 -8.99 7.02 9.32
N HIS A 96 -9.48 5.79 9.42
CA HIS A 96 -8.77 4.66 10.04
C HIS A 96 -7.43 4.35 9.38
N LEU A 97 -7.28 4.61 8.07
CA LEU A 97 -5.98 4.48 7.40
C LEU A 97 -4.97 5.51 7.93
N HIS A 98 -5.37 6.78 8.06
CA HIS A 98 -4.49 7.83 8.58
C HIS A 98 -4.18 7.61 10.06
N GLU A 99 -5.14 7.11 10.83
CA GLU A 99 -4.93 6.69 12.21
C GLU A 99 -3.92 5.55 12.29
N ALA A 100 -4.05 4.50 11.47
CA ALA A 100 -3.10 3.40 11.42
C ALA A 100 -1.67 3.86 11.10
N ILE A 101 -1.49 4.72 10.09
CA ILE A 101 -0.16 5.26 9.74
C ILE A 101 0.45 5.98 10.96
N LYS A 102 -0.32 6.85 11.62
CA LYS A 102 0.15 7.61 12.79
C LYS A 102 0.50 6.70 13.96
N GLN A 103 -0.34 5.71 14.27
CA GLN A 103 -0.10 4.78 15.37
C GLN A 103 1.12 3.89 15.09
N ILE A 104 1.25 3.34 13.88
CA ILE A 104 2.41 2.54 13.47
C ILE A 104 3.70 3.39 13.55
N ARG A 105 3.68 4.63 13.03
CA ARG A 105 4.85 5.52 13.15
C ARG A 105 5.19 5.81 14.61
N SER A 106 4.18 6.06 15.44
CA SER A 106 4.38 6.34 16.86
C SER A 106 5.00 5.16 17.61
N GLU A 107 4.64 3.94 17.24
CA GLU A 107 5.09 2.74 17.95
C GLU A 107 6.43 2.21 17.44
N PHE A 108 6.61 2.16 16.11
CA PHE A 108 7.76 1.49 15.48
C PHE A 108 8.82 2.48 14.96
N GLY A 109 8.53 3.78 14.93
CA GLY A 109 9.44 4.81 14.44
C GLY A 109 9.95 4.49 13.02
N ASP A 110 11.26 4.63 12.81
CA ASP A 110 11.89 4.40 11.50
C ASP A 110 12.30 2.94 11.26
N THR A 111 11.92 2.02 12.14
CA THR A 111 12.25 0.59 11.98
C THR A 111 11.37 -0.11 10.94
N ILE A 112 10.25 0.53 10.57
CA ILE A 112 9.30 0.03 9.57
C ILE A 112 9.07 1.07 8.47
N VAL A 113 9.05 0.58 7.23
CA VAL A 113 8.66 1.35 6.05
C VAL A 113 7.15 1.23 5.87
N ILE A 114 6.47 2.37 5.88
CA ILE A 114 5.02 2.45 5.72
C ILE A 114 4.70 2.82 4.27
N MET A 115 4.14 1.87 3.53
CA MET A 115 3.62 2.08 2.17
C MET A 115 2.09 2.18 2.20
N THR A 116 1.50 3.02 1.37
CA THR A 116 0.04 3.24 1.31
C THR A 116 -0.45 3.23 -0.12
N ASP A 117 -1.62 2.62 -0.37
CA ASP A 117 -2.25 2.66 -1.70
C ASP A 117 -2.83 4.04 -2.01
N VAL A 118 -2.46 4.62 -3.16
CA VAL A 118 -3.09 5.83 -3.70
C VAL A 118 -3.92 5.41 -4.91
N CYS A 119 -5.21 5.26 -4.66
CA CYS A 119 -6.23 4.90 -5.63
C CYS A 119 -7.61 5.28 -5.10
N LEU A 120 -8.59 5.50 -5.98
CA LEU A 120 -9.95 5.87 -5.59
C LEU A 120 -10.87 4.66 -5.36
N CYS A 121 -10.49 3.46 -5.82
CA CYS A 121 -11.42 2.33 -5.94
C CYS A 121 -11.99 1.81 -4.61
N THR A 122 -11.26 1.95 -3.50
CA THR A 122 -11.74 1.50 -2.19
C THR A 122 -12.71 2.49 -1.55
N ALA A 123 -12.74 3.74 -2.01
CA ALA A 123 -13.54 4.83 -1.46
C ALA A 123 -14.63 5.34 -2.41
N THR A 124 -14.59 5.00 -3.70
CA THR A 124 -15.68 5.32 -4.62
C THR A 124 -16.85 4.36 -4.47
N ASN A 125 -18.08 4.88 -4.57
CA ASN A 125 -19.29 4.04 -4.52
C ASN A 125 -19.48 3.13 -5.75
N HIS A 126 -18.80 3.42 -6.86
CA HIS A 126 -18.78 2.65 -8.10
C HIS A 126 -17.55 1.73 -8.23
N GLY A 127 -16.53 1.87 -7.37
CA GLY A 127 -15.37 0.97 -7.31
C GLY A 127 -14.33 1.16 -8.43
N HIS A 128 -14.39 2.25 -9.21
CA HIS A 128 -13.38 2.54 -10.24
C HIS A 128 -12.18 3.29 -9.65
N CYS A 129 -11.03 3.19 -10.32
CA CYS A 129 -9.78 3.79 -9.87
C CYS A 129 -9.70 5.32 -10.07
N GLY A 130 -10.70 5.91 -10.71
CA GLY A 130 -10.80 7.34 -11.00
C GLY A 130 -12.24 7.85 -10.94
N LEU A 131 -12.41 9.16 -11.02
CA LEU A 131 -13.69 9.84 -11.12
C LEU A 131 -14.40 9.48 -12.43
N VAL A 132 -15.72 9.34 -12.39
CA VAL A 132 -16.53 8.92 -13.55
C VAL A 132 -17.47 10.03 -13.97
N GLU A 133 -17.36 10.45 -15.24
CA GLU A 133 -18.31 11.36 -15.88
C GLU A 133 -18.84 10.70 -17.16
N HIS A 134 -20.17 10.73 -17.33
CA HIS A 134 -20.83 10.15 -18.51
C HIS A 134 -20.42 8.68 -18.80
N GLY A 135 -20.11 7.90 -17.75
CA GLY A 135 -19.69 6.50 -17.86
C GLY A 135 -18.22 6.29 -18.22
N HIS A 136 -17.41 7.35 -18.27
CA HIS A 136 -15.98 7.29 -18.56
C HIS A 136 -15.15 7.76 -17.38
N ILE A 137 -14.02 7.09 -17.13
CA ILE A 137 -13.05 7.57 -16.15
C ILE A 137 -12.37 8.82 -16.71
N VAL A 138 -12.39 9.91 -15.95
CA VAL A 138 -11.82 11.20 -16.35
C VAL A 138 -10.40 11.32 -15.80
N ASN A 139 -9.40 11.24 -16.69
CA ASN A 139 -7.99 11.16 -16.31
C ASN A 139 -7.53 12.31 -15.40
N ASP A 140 -7.57 13.54 -15.90
CA ASP A 140 -6.92 14.67 -15.24
C ASP A 140 -7.61 15.02 -13.91
N ALA A 141 -8.95 15.00 -13.88
CA ALA A 141 -9.71 15.19 -12.65
C ALA A 141 -9.43 14.08 -11.61
N SER A 142 -9.18 12.85 -12.07
CA SER A 142 -8.74 11.77 -11.18
C SER A 142 -7.33 12.01 -10.66
N VAL A 143 -6.41 12.51 -11.49
CA VAL A 143 -5.04 12.85 -11.09
C VAL A 143 -5.03 13.93 -10.01
N ASP A 144 -5.87 14.97 -10.13
CA ASP A 144 -6.00 16.00 -9.09
C ASP A 144 -6.42 15.39 -7.75
N ARG A 145 -7.42 14.49 -7.78
CA ARG A 145 -7.89 13.79 -6.57
C ARG A 145 -6.83 12.86 -5.99
N LEU A 146 -6.07 12.15 -6.83
CA LEU A 146 -4.96 11.29 -6.42
C LEU A 146 -3.85 12.10 -5.74
N CYS A 147 -3.58 13.32 -6.20
CA CYS A 147 -2.61 14.22 -5.56
C CYS A 147 -3.04 14.59 -4.13
N GLU A 148 -4.32 14.90 -3.91
CA GLU A 148 -4.86 15.19 -2.58
C GLU A 148 -4.72 13.99 -1.63
N ILE A 149 -5.04 12.78 -2.10
CA ILE A 149 -4.89 11.53 -1.34
C ILE A 149 -3.41 11.27 -1.01
N ALA A 150 -2.51 11.39 -2.00
CA ALA A 150 -1.09 11.16 -1.79
C ALA A 150 -0.50 12.13 -0.75
N VAL A 151 -0.86 13.41 -0.82
CA VAL A 151 -0.41 14.41 0.14
C VAL A 151 -0.96 14.11 1.53
N SER A 152 -2.22 13.70 1.68
CA SER A 152 -2.78 13.39 2.99
C SER A 152 -2.10 12.17 3.64
N HIS A 153 -1.73 11.16 2.85
CA HIS A 153 -0.97 9.99 3.33
C HIS A 153 0.44 10.38 3.78
N ALA A 154 1.12 11.24 3.02
CA ALA A 154 2.43 11.78 3.39
C ALA A 154 2.36 12.60 4.70
N GLN A 155 1.31 13.41 4.86
CA GLN A 155 1.05 14.16 6.10
C GLN A 155 0.80 13.26 7.30
N ALA A 156 0.22 12.06 7.11
CA ALA A 156 0.06 11.08 8.17
C ALA A 156 1.37 10.39 8.56
N GLY A 157 2.40 10.43 7.71
CA GLY A 157 3.72 9.84 7.96
C GLY A 157 4.08 8.63 7.09
N ALA A 158 3.40 8.43 5.95
CA ALA A 158 3.76 7.40 4.99
C ALA A 158 5.14 7.68 4.35
N ASP A 159 5.97 6.64 4.24
CA ASP A 159 7.27 6.71 3.55
C ASP A 159 7.09 6.64 2.04
N TYR A 160 6.17 5.80 1.58
CA TYR A 160 5.85 5.65 0.18
C TYR A 160 4.34 5.77 -0.07
N VAL A 161 4.01 6.53 -1.10
CA VAL A 161 2.69 6.53 -1.73
C VAL A 161 2.75 5.68 -3.00
N CYS A 162 1.89 4.66 -3.05
CA CYS A 162 1.89 3.65 -4.09
C CYS A 162 0.76 3.94 -5.10
N ALA A 163 1.10 4.55 -6.24
CA ALA A 163 0.12 4.98 -7.25
C ALA A 163 -0.33 3.80 -8.11
N SER A 164 -1.47 3.20 -7.75
CA SER A 164 -2.00 1.96 -8.35
C SER A 164 -3.19 2.17 -9.30
N ASP A 165 -3.56 3.42 -9.54
CA ASP A 165 -4.74 3.92 -10.27
C ASP A 165 -4.68 3.76 -11.79
N MET A 166 -3.47 3.72 -12.38
CA MET A 166 -3.21 3.64 -13.82
C MET A 166 -3.62 4.85 -14.68
N MET A 167 -3.80 6.04 -14.08
CA MET A 167 -3.98 7.29 -14.83
C MET A 167 -2.69 7.71 -15.55
N ASP A 168 -2.83 8.43 -16.66
CA ASP A 168 -1.72 9.02 -17.39
C ASP A 168 -1.18 10.24 -16.64
N GLY A 169 0.15 10.36 -16.55
CA GLY A 169 0.81 11.52 -15.93
C GLY A 169 0.79 11.58 -14.39
N ARG A 170 0.03 10.71 -13.70
CA ARG A 170 -0.17 10.82 -12.24
C ARG A 170 1.12 10.85 -11.41
N VAL A 171 2.15 10.08 -11.78
CA VAL A 171 3.39 9.97 -11.00
C VAL A 171 4.07 11.33 -10.88
N SER A 172 4.17 12.04 -12.00
CA SER A 172 4.77 13.38 -12.05
C SER A 172 3.93 14.40 -11.28
N ALA A 173 2.60 14.34 -11.40
CA ALA A 173 1.68 15.22 -10.69
C ALA A 173 1.75 15.00 -9.17
N ILE A 174 1.70 13.74 -8.72
CA ILE A 174 1.84 13.37 -7.30
C ILE A 174 3.18 13.85 -6.76
N ARG A 175 4.29 13.64 -7.48
CA ARG A 175 5.60 14.13 -7.05
C ARG A 175 5.58 15.66 -6.89
N LEU A 176 5.04 16.41 -7.86
CA LEU A 176 4.94 17.87 -7.76
C LEU A 176 4.08 18.31 -6.57
N ALA A 177 2.95 17.65 -6.33
CA ALA A 177 2.08 17.94 -5.20
C ALA A 177 2.79 17.71 -3.85
N LEU A 178 3.51 16.59 -3.72
CA LEU A 178 4.32 16.30 -2.54
C LEU A 178 5.45 17.33 -2.33
N GLU A 179 6.15 17.76 -3.39
CA GLU A 179 7.17 18.83 -3.31
C GLU A 179 6.54 20.14 -2.82
N THR A 180 5.41 20.53 -3.42
CA THR A 180 4.68 21.76 -3.08
C THR A 180 4.21 21.76 -1.63
N ALA A 181 3.84 20.58 -1.11
CA ALA A 181 3.45 20.38 0.29
C ALA A 181 4.64 20.15 1.24
N ASN A 182 5.89 20.28 0.78
CA ASN A 182 7.14 20.04 1.54
C ASN A 182 7.35 18.58 2.02
N HIS A 183 6.73 17.60 1.38
CA HIS A 183 6.96 16.17 1.60
C HIS A 183 8.01 15.63 0.63
N THR A 184 9.23 16.15 0.71
CA THR A 184 10.33 15.84 -0.23
C THR A 184 10.89 14.42 -0.04
N SER A 185 10.87 13.89 1.19
CA SER A 185 11.36 12.54 1.51
C SER A 185 10.38 11.41 1.21
N THR A 186 9.10 11.70 0.97
CA THR A 186 8.10 10.69 0.63
C THR A 186 8.31 10.18 -0.80
N GLY A 187 8.50 8.87 -0.95
CA GLY A 187 8.70 8.21 -2.24
C GLY A 187 7.38 7.97 -2.97
N VAL A 188 7.45 7.93 -4.31
CA VAL A 188 6.32 7.52 -5.16
C VAL A 188 6.64 6.17 -5.78
N LEU A 189 5.96 5.12 -5.32
CA LEU A 189 6.08 3.78 -5.91
C LEU A 189 5.02 3.64 -7.00
N SER A 190 5.45 3.72 -8.26
CA SER A 190 4.56 3.60 -9.40
C SER A 190 4.21 2.14 -9.69
N TYR A 191 2.92 1.82 -9.76
CA TYR A 191 2.47 0.65 -10.49
C TYR A 191 2.55 0.97 -11.98
N SER A 192 3.77 0.94 -12.52
CA SER A 192 4.05 1.40 -13.89
C SER A 192 3.37 0.53 -14.93
N VAL A 193 3.23 -0.77 -14.62
CA VAL A 193 2.56 -1.74 -15.48
C VAL A 193 1.65 -2.59 -14.60
N LYS A 194 0.39 -2.18 -14.47
CA LYS A 194 -0.70 -2.96 -13.85
C LYS A 194 -1.64 -3.40 -14.95
N TYR A 195 -1.69 -4.70 -15.19
CA TYR A 195 -2.56 -5.28 -16.23
C TYR A 195 -4.01 -5.37 -15.75
N ALA A 196 -4.95 -5.36 -16.70
CA ALA A 196 -6.33 -5.76 -16.45
C ALA A 196 -6.40 -7.29 -16.32
N SER A 197 -6.18 -7.80 -15.10
CA SER A 197 -6.25 -9.22 -14.76
C SER A 197 -7.67 -9.61 -14.29
N SER A 198 -8.04 -10.89 -14.49
CA SER A 198 -9.28 -11.51 -14.01
C SER A 198 -9.17 -12.05 -12.59
#